data_AF-X0WJK7-F1
#
_entry.id   AF-X0WJK7-F1
#
_cell.length_a   1.000
_cell.length_b   1.000
_cell.length_c   1.000
_cell.angle_alpha   90.00
_cell.angle_beta   90.00
_cell.angle_gamma   90.00
#
_symmetry.space_group_name_H-M   'P 1'
#
loop_
_entity.id
_entity.type
_entity.pdbx_description
1 polymer ?
#
loop_
_entity_poly.entity_id
_entity_poly.type
_entity_poly.pdbx_seq_one_letter_code
_entity_poly.pdbx_strand_id
1 'polypeptide(L)' 'AKVEARGDAELREQEMAARGAEILVPTNCGQDLYDIIEINDERAGLTSVKRRVMGITMRYSTLGRDARYEQRLRLGGV' A
#
# COMPACT_ATOMS: atom_id res chain seq x y z
N ALA A 1 -1.73 -22.44 -23.62
CA ALA A 1 -0.71 -21.54 -24.24
C ALA A 1 -1.23 -20.12 -24.47
N LYS A 2 -1.69 -19.68 -25.67
CA LYS A 2 -2.00 -18.24 -25.92
C LYS A 2 -3.22 -17.70 -25.15
N VAL A 3 -4.24 -18.52 -24.93
CA VAL A 3 -5.46 -18.14 -24.20
C VAL A 3 -5.20 -18.06 -22.69
N GLU A 4 -4.46 -19.03 -22.17
CA GLU A 4 -4.01 -19.11 -20.78
C GLU A 4 -3.13 -17.92 -20.38
N ALA A 5 -2.10 -17.61 -21.18
CA ALA A 5 -1.24 -16.44 -20.93
C ALA A 5 -2.01 -15.11 -20.92
N ARG A 6 -3.08 -15.00 -21.72
CA ARG A 6 -3.95 -13.82 -21.72
C ARG A 6 -4.84 -13.79 -20.47
N GLY A 7 -5.38 -14.94 -20.06
CA GLY A 7 -6.15 -15.06 -18.82
C GLY A 7 -5.32 -14.68 -17.59
N ASP A 8 -4.07 -15.15 -17.51
CA ASP A 8 -3.17 -14.83 -16.39
C ASP A 8 -2.78 -13.35 -16.37
N ALA A 9 -2.61 -12.73 -17.54
CA ALA A 9 -2.33 -11.30 -17.65
C ALA A 9 -3.51 -10.45 -17.15
N GLU A 10 -4.73 -10.79 -17.57
CA GLU A 10 -5.95 -10.13 -17.12
C GLU A 10 -6.19 -10.33 -15.62
N LEU A 11 -5.97 -11.54 -15.09
CA LEU A 11 -6.08 -11.80 -13.66
C LEU A 11 -5.09 -10.95 -12.85
N ARG A 12 -3.83 -10.88 -13.28
CA ARG A 12 -2.84 -10.02 -12.62
C ARG A 12 -3.18 -8.54 -12.70
N GLU A 13 -3.71 -8.08 -13.82
CA GLU A 13 -4.14 -6.69 -13.96
C GLU A 13 -5.27 -6.37 -12.97
N GLN A 14 -6.24 -7.29 -12.83
CA GLN A 14 -7.32 -7.16 -11.86
C GLN A 14 -6.82 -7.26 -10.40
N GLU A 15 -5.85 -8.11 -10.09
CA GLU A 15 -5.25 -8.21 -8.75
C GLU A 15 -4.47 -6.94 -8.37
N MET A 16 -3.73 -6.37 -9.32
CA MET A 16 -3.04 -5.09 -9.14
C MET A 16 -4.03 -3.92 -9.01
N ALA A 17 -5.13 -3.95 -9.77
CA ALA A 17 -6.20 -2.94 -9.73
C ALA A 17 -7.19 -3.12 -8.57
N ALA A 18 -7.16 -4.28 -7.88
CA ALA A 18 -8.06 -4.59 -6.77
C ALA A 18 -7.88 -3.55 -5.66
N ARG A 19 -8.96 -2.79 -5.42
CA ARG A 19 -8.98 -1.55 -4.63
C ARG A 19 -8.43 -1.71 -3.21
N GLY A 20 -7.54 -0.78 -2.85
CA GLY A 20 -7.92 0.32 -1.95
C GLY A 20 -7.71 0.09 -0.46
N ALA A 21 -6.54 -0.43 -0.06
CA ALA A 21 -6.11 -0.32 1.32
C ALA A 21 -5.30 0.97 1.50
N GLU A 22 -5.37 1.55 2.69
CA GLU A 22 -4.57 2.71 3.06
C GLU A 22 -4.06 2.51 4.48
N ILE A 23 -2.79 2.85 4.70
CA ILE A 23 -2.17 2.76 6.03
C ILE A 23 -1.50 4.08 6.39
N LEU A 24 -1.50 4.38 7.68
CA LEU A 24 -0.73 5.46 8.26
C LEU A 24 0.58 4.89 8.79
N VAL A 25 1.69 5.50 8.38
CA VAL A 25 3.04 5.13 8.82
C VAL A 25 3.77 6.35 9.38
N PRO A 26 4.79 6.16 10.24
CA PRO A 26 5.75 7.21 10.54
C PRO A 26 6.36 7.75 9.25
N THR A 27 6.60 9.06 9.22
CA THR A 27 7.23 9.70 8.07
C THR A 27 8.63 9.12 7.88
N ASN A 28 8.94 8.69 6.67
CA ASN A 28 10.24 8.13 6.32
C ASN A 28 10.64 8.52 4.89
N CYS A 29 11.93 8.66 4.66
CA CYS A 29 12.50 9.07 3.37
C CYS A 29 12.88 7.90 2.45
N GLY A 30 12.71 6.65 2.91
CA GLY A 30 13.10 5.45 2.15
C GLY A 30 11.98 4.84 1.31
N GLN A 31 10.73 5.24 1.53
CA GLN A 31 9.57 4.73 0.80
C GLN A 31 9.36 5.47 -0.52
N ASP A 32 9.22 4.72 -1.61
CA ASP A 32 8.90 5.24 -2.93
C ASP A 32 7.63 4.59 -3.52
N LEU A 33 7.11 5.17 -4.60
CA LEU A 33 6.03 4.60 -5.38
C LEU A 33 6.45 3.26 -5.99
N TYR A 34 5.50 2.33 -6.02
CA TYR A 34 5.62 0.96 -6.50
C TYR A 34 6.47 0.01 -5.67
N ASP A 35 7.02 0.47 -4.55
CA ASP A 35 7.65 -0.40 -3.56
C ASP A 35 6.70 -1.50 -3.09
N ILE A 36 7.24 -2.70 -2.85
CA ILE A 36 6.53 -3.78 -2.19
C ILE A 36 6.85 -3.70 -0.69
N ILE A 37 5.81 -3.53 0.12
CA ILE A 37 5.91 -3.56 1.58
C ILE A 37 5.28 -4.83 2.11
N GLU A 38 5.80 -5.29 3.25
CA GLU A 38 5.21 -6.37 4.03
C GLU A 38 4.50 -5.78 5.25
N ILE A 39 3.24 -6.16 5.44
CA ILE A 39 2.42 -5.71 6.56
C ILE A 39 2.26 -6.86 7.56
N ASN A 40 2.69 -6.59 8.78
CA ASN A 40 2.56 -7.48 9.94
C ASN A 40 1.75 -6.76 11.02
N ASP A 41 0.50 -7.17 11.19
CA ASP A 41 -0.40 -6.70 12.25
C ASP A 41 -1.27 -7.88 12.72
N GLU A 42 -0.76 -8.61 13.71
CA GLU A 42 -1.45 -9.77 14.30
C GLU A 42 -2.84 -9.39 14.85
N ARG A 43 -3.03 -8.16 15.33
CA ARG A 43 -4.31 -7.69 15.89
C ARG A 43 -5.37 -7.51 14.81
N ALA A 44 -4.94 -7.17 13.59
CA ALA A 44 -5.79 -7.09 12.41
C ALA A 44 -5.85 -8.41 11.62
N GLY A 45 -5.20 -9.48 12.10
CA GLY A 45 -5.10 -10.76 11.38
C GLY A 45 -4.24 -10.71 10.12
N LEU A 46 -3.32 -9.74 10.01
CA LEU A 46 -2.40 -9.59 8.89
C LEU A 46 -1.04 -10.18 9.26
N THR A 47 -0.64 -11.24 8.56
CA THR A 47 0.67 -11.88 8.74
C THR A 47 1.40 -11.93 7.41
N SER A 48 2.51 -11.21 7.31
CA SER A 48 3.34 -11.08 6.11
C SER A 48 2.56 -10.75 4.83
N VAL A 49 1.55 -9.88 4.94
CA VAL A 49 0.72 -9.51 3.80
C VAL A 49 1.47 -8.51 2.92
N LYS A 50 1.77 -8.91 1.69
CA LYS A 50 2.47 -8.05 0.73
C LYS A 50 1.51 -7.11 0.03
N ARG A 51 1.89 -5.84 -0.06
CA ARG A 51 1.14 -4.79 -0.76
C ARG A 51 2.07 -3.89 -1.53
N ARG A 52 1.58 -3.32 -2.63
CA ARG A 52 2.35 -2.38 -3.45
C ARG A 52 1.97 -0.94 -3.11
N VAL A 53 2.94 -0.05 -2.94
CA VAL A 53 2.68 1.37 -2.68
C VAL A 53 2.23 2.05 -3.96
N MET A 54 0.97 2.50 -4.00
CA MET A 54 0.33 3.16 -5.15
C MET A 54 0.22 4.68 -4.99
N GLY A 55 0.47 5.20 -3.80
CA GLY A 55 0.41 6.63 -3.53
C GLY A 55 1.01 6.95 -2.17
N ILE A 56 1.67 8.09 -2.08
CA ILE A 56 2.26 8.61 -0.84
C ILE A 56 1.70 10.01 -0.63
N THR A 57 1.15 10.26 0.56
CA THR A 57 0.69 11.59 0.95
C THR A 57 1.29 11.95 2.29
N MET A 58 1.97 13.08 2.35
CA MET A 58 2.47 13.66 3.60
C MET A 58 1.57 14.80 4.05
N ARG A 59 1.23 14.81 5.34
CA ARG A 59 0.46 15.87 5.97
C ARG A 59 1.19 16.37 7.21
N TYR A 60 1.29 17.68 7.31
CA TYR A 60 1.63 18.36 8.57
C TYR A 60 0.34 18.91 9.19
N SER A 61 0.15 18.70 10.49
CA SER A 61 -1.01 19.20 11.22
C SER A 61 -0.60 19.80 12.55
N THR A 62 -1.15 20.96 12.86
CA THR A 62 -1.00 21.67 14.15
C THR A 62 -2.34 21.79 14.90
N LEU A 63 -3.40 21.15 14.39
CA LEU A 63 -4.76 21.24 14.93
C LEU A 63 -4.94 20.45 16.25
N GLY A 64 -3.93 19.69 16.70
CA GLY A 64 -3.93 18.94 17.95
C GLY A 64 -3.09 19.61 19.05
N ARG A 65 -2.90 18.90 20.17
CA ARG A 65 -2.01 19.37 21.25
C ARG A 65 -0.55 19.47 20.80
N ASP A 66 -0.14 18.63 19.86
CA ASP A 66 1.23 18.58 19.32
C ASP A 66 1.20 18.70 17.79
N ALA A 67 2.26 19.29 17.24
CA ALA A 67 2.52 19.29 15.81
C ALA A 67 2.88 17.87 15.34
N ARG A 68 2.26 17.39 14.26
CA ARG A 68 2.44 16.01 13.76
C ARG A 68 2.70 15.97 12.27
N TYR A 69 3.65 15.12 11.89
CA TYR A 69 3.86 14.68 10.52
C TYR A 69 3.28 13.29 10.34
N GLU A 70 2.44 13.15 9.33
CA GLU A 70 1.74 11.93 8.98
C GLU A 70 2.10 11.56 7.54
N GLN A 71 2.47 10.29 7.32
CA GLN A 71 2.66 9.75 5.99
C GLN A 71 1.63 8.64 5.76
N ARG A 72 0.84 8.81 4.72
CA ARG A 72 -0.26 7.93 4.35
C ARG A 72 0.09 7.24 3.05
N LEU A 73 0.06 5.90 3.07
CA LEU A 73 0.35 5.08 1.91
C LEU A 73 -0.94 4.50 1.36
N ARG A 74 -1.25 4.78 0.10
CA ARG A 74 -2.27 4.04 -0.65
C ARG A 74 -1.65 2.77 -1.19
N LEU A 75 -2.38 1.67 -1.08
CA LEU A 75 -1.88 0.33 -1.36
C LEU A 75 -2.70 -0.36 -2.43
N GLY A 76 -2.00 -1.10 -3.29
CA GLY A 76 -2.55 -2.02 -4.28
C GLY A 76 -2.18 -3.48 -3.98
N GLY A 77 -2.76 -4.39 -4.74
CA GLY A 77 -2.28 -5.78 -4.80
C GLY A 77 -0.86 -5.88 -5.36
N VAL A 78 -0.23 -7.04 -5.16
CA VAL A 78 1.11 -7.35 -5.68
C VAL A 78 1.00 -8.33 -6.82
#